data_AF-A0A545U9S8-F1
#
_entry.id   AF-A0A545U9S8-F1
#
_cell.length_a   1.000
_cell.length_b   1.000
_cell.length_c   1.000
_cell.angle_alpha   90.00
_cell.angle_beta   90.00
_cell.angle_gamma   90.00
#
_symmetry.space_group_name_H-M   'P 1'
#
loop_
_entity.id
_entity.type
_entity.pdbx_description
1 polymer ?
#
loop_
_entity_poly.entity_id
_entity_poly.type
_entity_poly.pdbx_seq_one_letter_code
_entity_poly.pdbx_strand_id
1 'polypeptide(L)'
;MKKYIASMALVFCAVATAEVPIEYSWTQYESRKYLGNNRYTICYLQGMVGRFEGKHEIVNVSTSLPDFNGFGYYHLGGRSNQNDVGGWARCLNKPGHRYDDRRFHWDQTYTAPVYLRTARDHVCYINGVEGDFEGPGEEIIVYRVGDNWRIRGRSNQKFVTAHPRCTKVKPGYWSRTYHWEQGQSGVVMSDVNSTICMLQRVRGKFKGYAEYIRITTRNGRYVLGGGSRQVGVAASAICIKQDSIGV
;
A
#
# COMPACT_ATOMS: atom_id res chain seq x y z
N MET A 1 4.10 69.92 -8.08
CA MET A 1 3.57 68.64 -8.61
C MET A 1 4.12 67.50 -7.75
N LYS A 2 3.28 66.85 -6.93
CA LYS A 2 3.66 65.67 -6.13
C LYS A 2 3.55 64.42 -7.00
N LYS A 3 4.66 63.71 -7.23
CA LYS A 3 4.68 62.42 -7.93
C LYS A 3 4.36 61.32 -6.91
N TYR A 4 3.24 60.62 -7.09
CA TYR A 4 2.93 59.40 -6.35
C TYR A 4 3.58 58.22 -7.08
N ILE A 5 4.49 57.52 -6.41
CA ILE A 5 5.07 56.26 -6.88
C ILE A 5 4.15 55.15 -6.35
N ALA A 6 3.33 54.57 -7.24
CA ALA A 6 2.53 53.40 -6.93
C ALA A 6 3.42 52.16 -6.97
N SER A 7 3.81 51.65 -5.80
CA SER A 7 4.48 50.34 -5.69
C SER A 7 3.45 49.23 -5.87
N MET A 8 3.43 48.62 -7.04
CA MET A 8 2.62 47.45 -7.36
C MET A 8 3.30 46.20 -6.80
N ALA A 9 2.80 45.69 -5.67
CA ALA A 9 3.27 44.43 -5.09
C ALA A 9 2.72 43.25 -5.90
N LEU A 10 3.60 42.57 -6.64
CA LEU A 10 3.30 41.29 -7.28
C LEU A 10 3.23 40.20 -6.22
N VAL A 11 2.01 39.74 -5.90
CA VAL A 11 1.79 38.55 -5.09
C VAL A 11 1.94 37.33 -5.98
N PHE A 12 3.07 36.63 -5.86
CA PHE A 12 3.23 35.31 -6.47
C PHE A 12 2.53 34.27 -5.60
N CYS A 13 1.35 33.81 -6.03
CA CYS A 13 0.76 32.59 -5.49
C CYS A 13 1.58 31.39 -5.98
N ALA A 14 2.46 30.87 -5.12
CA ALA A 14 3.07 29.56 -5.35
C ALA A 14 1.97 28.50 -5.29
N VAL A 15 1.59 27.94 -6.45
CA VAL A 15 0.70 26.79 -6.50
C VAL A 15 1.53 25.58 -6.06
N ALA A 16 1.27 25.09 -4.84
CA ALA A 16 1.87 23.86 -4.37
C ALA A 16 1.32 22.69 -5.20
N THR A 17 2.10 22.21 -6.16
CA THR A 17 1.78 20.98 -6.89
C THR A 17 2.04 19.79 -5.98
N ALA A 18 1.03 18.93 -5.83
CA ALA A 18 1.19 17.68 -5.09
C ALA A 18 2.27 16.81 -5.73
N GLU A 19 3.15 16.26 -4.90
CA GLU A 19 4.26 15.42 -5.36
C GLU A 19 3.74 14.04 -5.79
N VAL A 20 4.11 13.60 -7.00
CA VAL A 20 3.77 12.26 -7.47
C VAL A 20 4.57 11.24 -6.64
N PRO A 21 3.92 10.23 -6.03
CA PRO A 21 4.63 9.26 -5.21
C PRO A 21 5.70 8.51 -5.99
N ILE A 22 6.91 8.44 -5.43
CA ILE A 22 8.06 7.71 -6.01
C ILE A 22 7.79 6.21 -5.91
N GLU A 23 7.98 5.48 -7.01
CA GLU A 23 7.83 4.02 -7.06
C GLU A 23 9.17 3.31 -6.89
N TYR A 24 9.14 2.23 -6.12
CA TYR A 24 10.26 1.36 -5.83
C TYR A 24 9.88 -0.08 -6.18
N SER A 25 10.84 -0.85 -6.69
CA SER A 25 10.71 -2.29 -6.91
C SER A 25 11.80 -3.04 -6.18
N TRP A 26 11.47 -4.24 -5.71
CA TRP A 26 12.41 -5.18 -5.11
C TRP A 26 12.14 -6.58 -5.63
N THR A 27 13.19 -7.36 -5.87
CA THR A 27 13.10 -8.79 -6.17
C THR A 27 13.98 -9.59 -5.22
N GLN A 28 13.67 -10.88 -5.07
CA GLN A 28 14.46 -11.80 -4.27
C GLN A 28 15.95 -11.73 -4.64
N TYR A 29 16.80 -11.86 -3.62
CA TYR A 29 18.25 -11.68 -3.65
C TYR A 29 18.77 -10.24 -3.77
N GLU A 30 17.92 -9.26 -4.04
CA GLU A 30 18.34 -7.87 -3.87
C GLU A 30 18.42 -7.49 -2.39
N SER A 31 19.32 -6.57 -2.07
CA SER A 31 19.27 -5.88 -0.78
C SER A 31 17.95 -5.11 -0.64
N ARG A 32 17.48 -4.97 0.61
CA ARG A 32 16.27 -4.20 0.91
C ARG A 32 16.41 -2.78 0.34
N LYS A 33 15.38 -2.29 -0.34
CA LYS A 33 15.38 -0.94 -0.92
C LYS A 33 14.99 0.06 0.16
N TYR A 34 15.86 1.02 0.42
CA TYR A 34 15.57 2.17 1.26
C TYR A 34 14.51 3.05 0.61
N LEU A 35 13.47 3.40 1.38
CA LEU A 35 12.34 4.17 0.87
C LEU A 35 12.19 5.56 1.51
N GLY A 36 12.98 5.86 2.54
CA GLY A 36 12.94 7.14 3.25
C GLY A 36 12.72 7.02 4.76
N ASN A 37 12.90 8.15 5.45
CA ASN A 37 12.66 8.30 6.89
C ASN A 37 11.15 8.20 7.21
N ASN A 38 10.80 7.47 8.26
CA ASN A 38 9.41 7.28 8.68
C ASN A 38 8.73 8.50 9.34
N ARG A 39 9.48 9.58 9.58
CA ARG A 39 8.99 10.82 10.21
C ARG A 39 8.10 11.64 9.30
N TYR A 40 8.41 11.67 8.00
CA TYR A 40 7.72 12.52 7.02
C TYR A 40 7.22 11.75 5.80
N THR A 41 7.54 10.47 5.71
CA THR A 41 7.13 9.64 4.58
C THR A 41 6.04 8.66 5.00
N ILE A 42 5.06 8.40 4.14
CA ILE A 42 4.28 7.15 4.19
C ILE A 42 4.71 6.31 3.01
N CYS A 43 5.13 5.09 3.29
CA CYS A 43 5.36 4.09 2.25
C CYS A 43 4.32 2.98 2.35
N TYR A 44 3.87 2.50 1.19
CA TYR A 44 2.82 1.50 1.09
C TYR A 44 3.08 0.53 -0.06
N LEU A 45 2.68 -0.73 0.14
CA LEU A 45 2.79 -1.78 -0.87
C LEU A 45 1.83 -1.49 -2.04
N GLN A 46 2.30 -1.65 -3.27
CA GLN A 46 1.54 -1.48 -4.51
C GLN A 46 1.26 -2.79 -5.23
N GLY A 47 2.04 -3.82 -4.96
CA GLY A 47 1.89 -5.10 -5.64
C GLY A 47 2.88 -6.11 -5.13
N MET A 48 2.62 -7.35 -5.53
CA MET A 48 3.50 -8.49 -5.31
C MET A 48 3.48 -9.36 -6.56
N VAL A 49 4.57 -10.05 -6.80
CA VAL A 49 4.77 -10.98 -7.90
C VAL A 49 5.53 -12.20 -7.43
N GLY A 50 5.32 -13.31 -8.11
CA GLY A 50 6.15 -14.49 -8.00
C GLY A 50 5.42 -15.66 -7.38
N ARG A 51 6.21 -16.67 -7.10
CA ARG A 51 5.79 -17.93 -6.53
C ARG A 51 5.97 -17.90 -5.02
N PHE A 52 4.84 -17.91 -4.32
CA PHE A 52 4.78 -17.99 -2.87
C PHE A 52 4.52 -19.45 -2.46
N GLU A 53 5.49 -20.33 -2.68
CA GLU A 53 5.44 -21.78 -2.38
C GLU A 53 6.15 -22.13 -1.06
N GLY A 54 7.00 -21.24 -0.56
CA GLY A 54 7.81 -21.48 0.63
C GLY A 54 7.10 -21.11 1.92
N LYS A 55 7.48 -21.80 3.00
CA LYS A 55 7.12 -21.40 4.36
C LYS A 55 7.83 -20.07 4.67
N HIS A 56 7.06 -19.04 4.99
CA HIS A 56 7.55 -17.70 5.37
C HIS A 56 8.12 -16.86 4.22
N GLU A 57 7.65 -17.08 2.99
CA GLU A 57 7.94 -16.19 1.88
C GLU A 57 7.18 -14.89 2.06
N ILE A 58 7.88 -13.76 2.07
CA ILE A 58 7.31 -12.46 2.43
C ILE A 58 7.72 -11.41 1.42
N VAL A 59 6.78 -10.52 1.12
CA VAL A 59 7.03 -9.22 0.51
C VAL A 59 6.35 -8.17 1.39
N ASN A 60 7.12 -7.19 1.87
CA ASN A 60 6.57 -6.14 2.72
C ASN A 60 7.29 -4.80 2.59
N VAL A 61 6.56 -3.75 2.99
CA VAL A 61 7.12 -2.46 3.38
C VAL A 61 7.27 -2.47 4.90
N SER A 62 8.50 -2.56 5.38
CA SER A 62 8.84 -2.64 6.81
C SER A 62 9.42 -1.32 7.32
N THR A 63 9.31 -1.05 8.62
CA THR A 63 10.04 0.03 9.29
C THR A 63 11.21 -0.56 10.11
N SER A 64 12.38 0.07 10.05
CA SER A 64 13.50 -0.26 10.95
C SER A 64 13.17 0.17 12.39
N LEU A 65 13.96 -0.31 13.35
CA LEU A 65 13.98 0.31 14.67
C LEU A 65 14.41 1.77 14.55
N PRO A 66 13.99 2.63 15.50
CA PRO A 66 14.50 3.99 15.61
C PRO A 66 16.03 3.99 15.74
N ASP A 67 16.69 4.88 15.01
CA ASP A 67 18.11 5.19 15.20
C ASP A 67 18.33 6.05 16.46
N PHE A 68 19.56 6.52 16.68
CA PHE A 68 19.90 7.39 17.82
C PHE A 68 19.15 8.72 17.82
N ASN A 69 18.59 9.13 16.68
CA ASN A 69 17.75 10.34 16.58
C ASN A 69 16.26 10.02 16.81
N GLY A 70 15.92 8.77 17.12
CA GLY A 70 14.55 8.31 17.30
C GLY A 70 13.79 8.13 15.99
N PHE A 71 14.47 8.05 14.84
CA PHE A 71 13.82 7.90 13.53
C PHE A 71 13.99 6.49 12.98
N GLY A 72 12.89 5.91 12.51
CA GLY A 72 12.92 4.67 11.74
C GLY A 72 13.00 4.97 10.25
N TYR A 73 13.26 3.93 9.47
CA TYR A 73 13.37 4.02 8.02
C TYR A 73 12.49 2.98 7.36
N TYR A 74 11.79 3.38 6.30
CA TYR A 74 11.03 2.45 5.49
C TYR A 74 11.95 1.67 4.55
N HIS A 75 11.65 0.39 4.41
CA HIS A 75 12.33 -0.50 3.49
C HIS A 75 11.31 -1.35 2.74
N LEU A 76 11.45 -1.46 1.42
CA LEU A 76 10.80 -2.50 0.64
C LEU A 76 11.73 -3.70 0.58
N GLY A 77 11.21 -4.88 0.89
CA GLY A 77 11.97 -6.11 0.78
C GLY A 77 11.13 -7.33 1.04
N GLY A 78 11.83 -8.42 1.26
CA GLY A 78 11.21 -9.71 1.48
C GLY A 78 12.21 -10.78 1.85
N ARG A 79 11.72 -12.01 1.88
CA ARG A 79 12.50 -13.23 2.00
C ARG A 79 11.77 -14.30 1.23
N SER A 80 12.46 -15.00 0.34
CA SER A 80 11.93 -16.14 -0.40
C SER A 80 13.05 -17.11 -0.76
N ASN A 81 12.70 -18.38 -0.95
CA ASN A 81 13.60 -19.36 -1.55
C ASN A 81 13.40 -19.46 -3.08
N GLN A 82 12.45 -18.70 -3.64
CA GLN A 82 12.17 -18.63 -5.07
C GLN A 82 12.75 -17.36 -5.70
N ASN A 83 13.27 -17.49 -6.91
CA ASN A 83 13.98 -16.40 -7.61
C ASN A 83 13.07 -15.29 -8.14
N ASP A 84 11.76 -15.52 -8.17
CA ASP A 84 10.75 -14.71 -8.84
C ASP A 84 9.84 -13.91 -7.88
N VAL A 85 10.05 -14.06 -6.56
CA VAL A 85 9.31 -13.29 -5.56
C VAL A 85 9.79 -11.85 -5.56
N GLY A 86 8.85 -10.91 -5.63
CA GLY A 86 9.13 -9.49 -5.64
C GLY A 86 7.94 -8.64 -5.28
N GLY A 87 8.17 -7.33 -5.18
CA GLY A 87 7.15 -6.37 -4.81
C GLY A 87 7.40 -4.98 -5.36
N TRP A 88 6.36 -4.18 -5.30
CA TRP A 88 6.41 -2.76 -5.59
C TRP A 88 5.88 -1.97 -4.41
N ALA A 89 6.48 -0.82 -4.14
CA ALA A 89 6.01 0.12 -3.15
C ALA A 89 6.01 1.54 -3.71
N ARG A 90 5.22 2.41 -3.09
CA ARG A 90 5.28 3.85 -3.33
C ARG A 90 5.39 4.60 -2.02
N CYS A 91 5.99 5.77 -2.09
CA CYS A 91 6.16 6.64 -0.94
C CYS A 91 5.70 8.06 -1.22
N LEU A 92 5.03 8.66 -0.24
CA LEU A 92 4.61 10.07 -0.25
C LEU A 92 5.33 10.80 0.88
N ASN A 93 6.08 11.85 0.54
CA ASN A 93 6.68 12.76 1.51
C ASN A 93 5.68 13.85 1.88
N LYS A 94 5.42 14.03 3.18
CA LYS A 94 4.60 15.12 3.73
C LYS A 94 5.26 15.61 5.02
N PRO A 95 6.17 16.59 4.92
CA PRO A 95 6.79 17.20 6.08
C PRO A 95 5.75 17.75 7.06
N GLY A 96 6.05 17.69 8.36
CA GLY A 96 5.19 18.27 9.41
C GLY A 96 4.08 17.35 9.95
N HIS A 97 3.88 16.17 9.37
CA HIS A 97 2.88 15.21 9.84
C HIS A 97 3.54 13.97 10.46
N ARG A 98 3.13 13.59 11.67
CA ARG A 98 3.50 12.29 12.26
C ARG A 98 2.47 11.25 11.84
N TYR A 99 2.94 10.15 11.26
CA TYR A 99 2.09 9.04 10.87
C TYR A 99 1.96 8.03 12.00
N ASP A 100 0.79 7.40 12.11
CA ASP A 100 0.62 6.23 12.99
C ASP A 100 1.50 5.09 12.44
N ASP A 101 2.57 4.74 13.18
CA ASP A 101 3.42 3.57 12.90
C ASP A 101 3.01 2.35 13.73
N ARG A 102 1.76 2.31 14.21
CA ARG A 102 1.25 1.09 14.80
C ARG A 102 1.28 -0.03 13.76
N ARG A 103 2.10 -1.04 14.05
CA ARG A 103 2.14 -2.28 13.30
C ARG A 103 0.99 -3.15 13.76
N PHE A 104 0.18 -3.56 12.82
CA PHE A 104 -0.81 -4.59 13.03
C PHE A 104 -0.31 -5.90 12.43
N HIS A 105 -0.81 -6.99 12.97
CA HIS A 105 -0.47 -8.33 12.54
C HIS A 105 -1.75 -9.16 12.51
N TRP A 106 -1.88 -9.97 11.48
CA TRP A 106 -2.88 -11.02 11.39
C TRP A 106 -2.18 -12.27 10.89
N ASP A 107 -2.49 -13.40 11.49
CA ASP A 107 -2.08 -14.70 10.97
C ASP A 107 -3.31 -15.62 10.88
N GLN A 108 -3.18 -16.67 10.08
CA GLN A 108 -4.25 -17.62 9.82
C GLN A 108 -4.80 -18.37 11.04
N THR A 109 -4.15 -18.32 12.21
CA THR A 109 -4.67 -18.94 13.44
C THR A 109 -5.82 -18.12 14.03
N TYR A 110 -6.00 -16.87 13.58
CA TYR A 110 -7.06 -15.99 14.04
C TYR A 110 -8.39 -16.39 13.40
N THR A 111 -9.29 -16.95 14.21
CA THR A 111 -10.62 -17.39 13.78
C THR A 111 -11.62 -16.25 13.59
N ALA A 112 -11.35 -15.08 14.21
CA ALA A 112 -12.18 -13.88 14.10
C ALA A 112 -11.43 -12.74 13.40
N PRO A 113 -12.14 -11.83 12.71
CA PRO A 113 -11.52 -10.63 12.15
C PRO A 113 -10.87 -9.75 13.21
N VAL A 114 -9.64 -9.30 12.97
CA VAL A 114 -8.89 -8.42 13.86
C VAL A 114 -9.31 -6.98 13.64
N TYR A 115 -9.64 -6.27 14.71
CA TYR A 115 -9.85 -4.82 14.67
C TYR A 115 -8.53 -4.08 14.45
N LEU A 116 -8.52 -3.16 13.48
CA LEU A 116 -7.36 -2.33 13.18
C LEU A 116 -7.54 -0.92 13.78
N ARG A 117 -8.49 -0.16 13.23
CA ARG A 117 -8.76 1.24 13.59
C ARG A 117 -10.21 1.60 13.31
N THR A 118 -10.66 2.72 13.85
CA THR A 118 -11.92 3.32 13.42
C THR A 118 -11.79 3.85 12.00
N ALA A 119 -12.82 3.70 11.19
CA ALA A 119 -12.91 4.21 9.82
C ALA A 119 -13.30 5.68 9.77
N ARG A 120 -13.54 6.35 10.91
CA ARG A 120 -13.88 7.78 10.93
C ARG A 120 -12.72 8.65 10.47
N ASP A 121 -11.52 8.33 10.89
CA ASP A 121 -10.31 9.12 10.66
C ASP A 121 -9.11 8.26 10.25
N HIS A 122 -9.31 7.00 9.86
CA HIS A 122 -8.24 6.17 9.31
C HIS A 122 -8.68 5.48 8.02
N VAL A 123 -7.71 5.13 7.20
CA VAL A 123 -7.84 4.12 6.13
C VAL A 123 -6.77 3.07 6.33
N CYS A 124 -7.19 1.80 6.36
CA CYS A 124 -6.29 0.66 6.52
C CYS A 124 -6.13 -0.11 5.20
N TYR A 125 -4.94 -0.67 5.02
CA TYR A 125 -4.50 -1.33 3.80
C TYR A 125 -3.44 -2.39 4.12
N ILE A 126 -3.17 -3.28 3.15
CA ILE A 126 -2.15 -4.32 3.23
C ILE A 126 -0.79 -3.68 2.97
N ASN A 127 0.16 -3.88 3.89
CA ASN A 127 1.53 -3.38 3.77
C ASN A 127 2.59 -4.49 3.70
N GLY A 128 2.16 -5.74 3.84
CA GLY A 128 2.98 -6.92 3.67
C GLY A 128 2.13 -8.18 3.70
N VAL A 129 2.59 -9.18 2.94
CA VAL A 129 1.99 -10.49 2.84
C VAL A 129 3.10 -11.52 3.03
N GLU A 130 2.87 -12.49 3.91
CA GLU A 130 3.79 -13.57 4.19
C GLU A 130 3.06 -14.92 4.11
N GLY A 131 3.75 -15.96 3.65
CA GLY A 131 3.31 -17.34 3.70
C GLY A 131 3.07 -17.94 2.33
N ASP A 132 2.55 -19.15 2.36
CA ASP A 132 2.31 -19.99 1.19
C ASP A 132 0.93 -19.67 0.58
N PHE A 133 0.92 -19.28 -0.70
CA PHE A 133 -0.28 -18.98 -1.49
C PHE A 133 -0.53 -20.04 -2.58
N GLU A 134 -0.56 -21.32 -2.21
CA GLU A 134 -0.72 -22.45 -3.14
C GLU A 134 -2.17 -22.88 -3.48
N GLY A 135 -3.18 -22.38 -2.78
CA GLY A 135 -4.55 -22.89 -2.83
C GLY A 135 -5.53 -21.97 -3.57
N PRO A 136 -6.52 -22.54 -4.31
CA PRO A 136 -7.58 -21.74 -4.87
C PRO A 136 -8.41 -21.10 -3.74
N GLY A 137 -8.51 -19.78 -3.75
CA GLY A 137 -9.34 -19.04 -2.81
C GLY A 137 -8.68 -18.63 -1.49
N GLU A 138 -7.36 -18.80 -1.37
CA GLU A 138 -6.57 -18.09 -0.38
C GLU A 138 -6.75 -16.60 -0.50
N GLU A 139 -6.94 -15.93 0.62
CA GLU A 139 -7.34 -14.53 0.67
C GLU A 139 -6.82 -13.87 1.93
N ILE A 140 -6.28 -12.67 1.78
CA ILE A 140 -6.13 -11.68 2.84
C ILE A 140 -6.94 -10.47 2.43
N ILE A 141 -7.74 -9.93 3.36
CA ILE A 141 -8.54 -8.73 3.12
C ILE A 141 -8.58 -7.81 4.33
N VAL A 142 -8.21 -6.55 4.08
CA VAL A 142 -8.51 -5.40 4.93
C VAL A 142 -9.79 -4.75 4.43
N TYR A 143 -10.79 -4.66 5.29
CA TYR A 143 -12.13 -4.21 4.92
C TYR A 143 -12.79 -3.41 6.04
N ARG A 144 -13.82 -2.65 5.67
CA ARG A 144 -14.60 -1.84 6.59
C ARG A 144 -15.89 -2.58 6.99
N VAL A 145 -16.21 -2.59 8.28
CA VAL A 145 -17.51 -3.04 8.83
C VAL A 145 -18.02 -1.96 9.76
N GLY A 146 -19.11 -1.29 9.38
CA GLY A 146 -19.60 -0.10 10.10
C GLY A 146 -18.51 0.98 10.18
N ASP A 147 -18.21 1.45 11.39
CA ASP A 147 -17.18 2.47 11.66
C ASP A 147 -15.79 1.89 11.95
N ASN A 148 -15.53 0.62 11.59
CA ASN A 148 -14.28 -0.05 11.94
C ASN A 148 -13.59 -0.68 10.73
N TRP A 149 -12.29 -0.51 10.65
CA TRP A 149 -11.40 -1.31 9.82
C TRP A 149 -11.06 -2.61 10.51
N ARG A 150 -11.13 -3.70 9.75
CA ARG A 150 -10.76 -5.03 10.19
C ARG A 150 -9.91 -5.72 9.14
N ILE A 151 -9.16 -6.72 9.58
CA ILE A 151 -8.49 -7.66 8.70
C ILE A 151 -9.00 -9.07 8.99
N ARG A 152 -9.14 -9.88 7.94
CA ARG A 152 -9.28 -11.32 8.03
C ARG A 152 -8.57 -11.97 6.86
N GLY A 153 -8.45 -13.28 6.90
CA GLY A 153 -8.05 -14.06 5.75
C GLY A 153 -8.63 -15.46 5.79
N ARG A 154 -8.39 -16.20 4.71
CA ARG A 154 -8.72 -17.61 4.54
C ARG A 154 -7.53 -18.26 3.86
N SER A 155 -7.01 -19.33 4.45
CA SER A 155 -5.98 -20.15 3.81
C SER A 155 -6.11 -21.59 4.27
N ASN A 156 -5.81 -22.53 3.36
CA ASN A 156 -5.64 -23.94 3.70
C ASN A 156 -4.18 -24.30 3.97
N GLN A 157 -3.24 -23.36 3.76
CA GLN A 157 -1.82 -23.56 4.07
C GLN A 157 -1.52 -23.28 5.53
N LYS A 158 -0.24 -23.37 5.88
CA LYS A 158 0.32 -22.93 7.16
C LYS A 158 1.10 -21.63 6.97
N PHE A 159 1.12 -20.81 8.02
CA PHE A 159 1.94 -19.60 8.13
C PHE A 159 1.54 -18.44 7.19
N VAL A 160 0.31 -18.43 6.65
CA VAL A 160 -0.22 -17.25 5.95
C VAL A 160 -0.48 -16.12 6.95
N THR A 161 0.15 -15.00 6.68
CA THR A 161 0.24 -13.84 7.56
C THR A 161 0.10 -12.56 6.75
N ALA A 162 -0.45 -11.52 7.38
CA ALA A 162 -0.59 -10.20 6.82
C ALA A 162 -0.06 -9.13 7.78
N HIS A 163 0.51 -8.08 7.20
CA HIS A 163 0.99 -6.91 7.93
C HIS A 163 0.20 -5.68 7.47
N PRO A 164 -1.02 -5.45 7.99
CA PRO A 164 -1.76 -4.26 7.65
C PRO A 164 -1.18 -3.01 8.31
N ARG A 165 -1.43 -1.87 7.68
CA ARG A 165 -1.13 -0.54 8.20
C ARG A 165 -2.36 0.35 8.07
N CYS A 166 -2.45 1.36 8.92
CA CYS A 166 -3.51 2.35 8.86
C CYS A 166 -2.91 3.76 8.83
N THR A 167 -3.45 4.61 7.96
CA THR A 167 -3.06 6.01 7.86
C THR A 167 -4.20 6.88 8.33
N LYS A 168 -3.90 7.85 9.19
CA LYS A 168 -4.86 8.86 9.63
C LYS A 168 -5.24 9.77 8.46
N VAL A 169 -6.54 10.00 8.27
CA VAL A 169 -7.11 10.82 7.21
C VAL A 169 -8.20 11.75 7.74
N LYS A 170 -8.46 12.87 7.05
CA LYS A 170 -9.69 13.65 7.27
C LYS A 170 -10.91 12.76 7.02
N PRO A 171 -11.96 12.83 7.86
CA PRO A 171 -13.19 12.08 7.66
C PRO A 171 -13.82 12.32 6.29
N GLY A 172 -14.17 11.25 5.56
CA GLY A 172 -14.86 11.31 4.27
C GLY A 172 -13.97 11.47 3.03
N TYR A 173 -12.64 11.40 3.17
CA TYR A 173 -11.69 11.66 2.06
C TYR A 173 -11.11 10.41 1.37
N TRP A 174 -11.86 9.32 1.36
CA TRP A 174 -11.49 8.08 0.66
C TRP A 174 -12.50 7.71 -0.42
N SER A 175 -12.03 6.97 -1.44
CA SER A 175 -12.86 6.49 -2.55
C SER A 175 -13.68 5.26 -2.17
N ARG A 176 -14.53 4.80 -3.10
CA ARG A 176 -14.99 3.41 -3.11
C ARG A 176 -13.80 2.43 -3.21
N THR A 177 -14.04 1.17 -2.85
CA THR A 177 -13.10 0.09 -3.15
C THR A 177 -13.20 -0.29 -4.63
N TYR A 178 -12.05 -0.42 -5.29
CA TYR A 178 -11.91 -0.91 -6.64
C TYR A 178 -11.57 -2.40 -6.60
N HIS A 179 -12.15 -3.19 -7.49
CA HIS A 179 -11.99 -4.64 -7.53
C HIS A 179 -11.52 -5.04 -8.92
N TRP A 180 -10.45 -5.83 -8.97
CA TRP A 180 -9.96 -6.46 -10.19
C TRP A 180 -9.89 -7.97 -9.98
N GLU A 181 -10.32 -8.73 -10.98
CA GLU A 181 -10.20 -10.18 -11.02
C GLU A 181 -9.54 -10.62 -12.33
N GLN A 182 -8.86 -11.75 -12.29
CA GLN A 182 -8.20 -12.34 -13.44
C GLN A 182 -9.13 -12.43 -14.66
N GLY A 183 -8.59 -12.10 -15.84
CA GLY A 183 -9.33 -12.02 -17.09
C GLY A 183 -9.97 -10.66 -17.35
N GLN A 184 -10.08 -9.80 -16.34
CA GLN A 184 -10.53 -8.43 -16.53
C GLN A 184 -9.40 -7.53 -17.04
N SER A 185 -9.79 -6.53 -17.84
CA SER A 185 -8.92 -5.40 -18.13
C SER A 185 -8.56 -4.64 -16.84
N GLY A 186 -7.43 -3.95 -16.84
CA GLY A 186 -7.01 -3.14 -15.69
C GLY A 186 -8.07 -2.12 -15.28
N VAL A 187 -8.31 -1.99 -13.98
CA VAL A 187 -9.33 -1.12 -13.41
C VAL A 187 -8.75 0.25 -13.14
N VAL A 188 -9.18 1.23 -13.93
CA VAL A 188 -8.79 2.64 -13.74
C VAL A 188 -9.38 3.16 -12.43
N MET A 189 -8.52 3.73 -11.60
CA MET A 189 -8.85 4.28 -10.29
C MET A 189 -8.76 5.81 -10.33
N SER A 190 -8.09 6.40 -9.34
CA SER A 190 -8.00 7.84 -9.15
C SER A 190 -6.77 8.45 -9.85
N ASP A 191 -6.74 9.78 -9.91
CA ASP A 191 -5.64 10.58 -10.46
C ASP A 191 -4.39 10.53 -9.56
N VAL A 192 -3.21 10.37 -10.16
CA VAL A 192 -1.93 10.19 -9.42
C VAL A 192 -1.42 11.45 -8.74
N ASN A 193 -1.87 12.64 -9.18
CA ASN A 193 -1.45 13.91 -8.61
C ASN A 193 -2.28 14.28 -7.38
N SER A 194 -3.50 13.76 -7.23
CA SER A 194 -4.39 14.16 -6.14
C SER A 194 -4.64 13.06 -5.10
N THR A 195 -4.26 11.82 -5.40
CA THR A 195 -4.55 10.68 -4.53
C THR A 195 -3.34 9.78 -4.32
N ILE A 196 -3.44 8.89 -3.34
CA ILE A 196 -2.66 7.65 -3.29
C ILE A 196 -3.62 6.47 -3.27
N CYS A 197 -3.27 5.36 -3.91
CA CYS A 197 -4.08 4.15 -3.94
C CYS A 197 -3.31 2.97 -3.31
N MET A 198 -3.96 2.22 -2.42
CA MET A 198 -3.34 1.20 -1.57
C MET A 198 -4.09 -0.12 -1.68
N LEU A 199 -3.36 -1.24 -1.65
CA LEU A 199 -3.96 -2.57 -1.72
C LEU A 199 -4.76 -2.89 -0.45
N GLN A 200 -5.95 -3.46 -0.63
CA GLN A 200 -6.83 -3.91 0.46
C GLN A 200 -7.04 -5.41 0.47
N ARG A 201 -6.91 -6.07 -0.68
CA ARG A 201 -7.13 -7.51 -0.80
C ARG A 201 -6.13 -8.12 -1.75
N VAL A 202 -5.64 -9.29 -1.37
CA VAL A 202 -4.91 -10.23 -2.22
C VAL A 202 -5.64 -11.56 -2.14
N ARG A 203 -6.00 -12.13 -3.28
CA ARG A 203 -6.62 -13.46 -3.35
C ARG A 203 -6.04 -14.26 -4.51
N GLY A 204 -5.99 -15.57 -4.32
CA GLY A 204 -5.73 -16.54 -5.37
C GLY A 204 -4.43 -17.31 -5.14
N LYS A 205 -4.14 -18.18 -6.10
CA LYS A 205 -2.96 -19.05 -6.09
C LYS A 205 -1.79 -18.36 -6.79
N PHE A 206 -0.70 -18.12 -6.06
CA PHE A 206 0.54 -17.51 -6.54
C PHE A 206 1.64 -18.57 -6.63
N LYS A 207 1.48 -19.56 -7.52
CA LYS A 207 2.40 -20.71 -7.65
C LYS A 207 3.34 -20.65 -8.86
N GLY A 208 3.03 -19.81 -9.85
CA GLY A 208 3.85 -19.74 -11.05
C GLY A 208 4.80 -18.53 -11.04
N TYR A 209 5.59 -18.44 -12.11
CA TYR A 209 6.61 -17.42 -12.29
C TYR A 209 6.07 -16.04 -12.70
N ALA A 210 4.76 -15.91 -12.96
CA ALA A 210 4.19 -14.72 -13.58
C ALA A 210 2.89 -14.27 -12.92
N GLU A 211 2.59 -14.80 -11.74
CA GLU A 211 1.45 -14.43 -10.93
C GLU A 211 1.75 -13.11 -10.24
N TYR A 212 0.97 -12.09 -10.54
CA TYR A 212 1.11 -10.79 -9.89
C TYR A 212 -0.21 -10.08 -9.74
N ILE A 213 -0.24 -9.20 -8.74
CA ILE A 213 -1.21 -8.13 -8.62
C ILE A 213 -0.44 -6.83 -8.42
N ARG A 214 -0.88 -5.75 -9.07
CA ARG A 214 -0.17 -4.47 -9.01
C ARG A 214 -1.09 -3.29 -9.27
N ILE A 215 -0.85 -2.24 -8.51
CA ILE A 215 -1.31 -0.89 -8.82
C ILE A 215 -0.22 -0.20 -9.66
N THR A 216 -0.53 0.17 -10.90
CA THR A 216 0.38 0.86 -11.83
C THR A 216 -0.12 2.27 -12.15
N THR A 217 0.68 3.08 -12.84
CA THR A 217 0.25 4.37 -13.42
C THR A 217 0.07 4.22 -14.93
N ARG A 218 -1.07 4.69 -15.45
CA ARG A 218 -1.31 4.83 -16.90
C ARG A 218 -2.10 6.11 -17.16
N ASN A 219 -1.61 6.96 -18.07
CA ASN A 219 -2.26 8.22 -18.45
C ASN A 219 -2.65 9.11 -17.26
N GLY A 220 -1.72 9.29 -16.30
CA GLY A 220 -1.96 10.12 -15.11
C GLY A 220 -2.92 9.51 -14.08
N ARG A 221 -3.34 8.25 -14.24
CA ARG A 221 -4.24 7.58 -13.30
C ARG A 221 -3.63 6.30 -12.77
N TYR A 222 -4.01 5.96 -11.54
CA TYR A 222 -3.75 4.65 -10.99
C TYR A 222 -4.60 3.59 -11.68
N VAL A 223 -4.05 2.41 -11.91
CA VAL A 223 -4.73 1.25 -12.49
C VAL A 223 -4.44 0.02 -11.64
N LEU A 224 -5.48 -0.63 -11.13
CA LEU A 224 -5.36 -1.93 -10.45
C LEU A 224 -5.45 -3.05 -11.50
N GLY A 225 -4.49 -3.95 -11.50
CA GLY A 225 -4.50 -5.11 -12.37
C GLY A 225 -3.63 -6.25 -11.86
N GLY A 226 -3.45 -7.24 -12.70
CA GLY A 226 -2.64 -8.42 -12.41
C GLY A 226 -2.53 -9.35 -13.60
N GLY A 227 -1.83 -10.44 -13.40
CA GLY A 227 -1.70 -11.54 -14.36
C GLY A 227 -1.54 -12.85 -13.62
N SER A 228 -2.05 -13.93 -14.19
CA SER A 228 -1.92 -15.28 -13.62
C SER A 228 -2.25 -16.33 -14.69
N ARG A 229 -1.57 -17.49 -14.62
CA ARG A 229 -1.97 -18.72 -15.33
C ARG A 229 -2.77 -19.68 -14.43
N GLN A 230 -2.86 -19.38 -13.14
CA GLN A 230 -3.71 -20.10 -12.17
C GLN A 230 -5.16 -19.59 -12.27
N VAL A 231 -6.08 -20.09 -11.44
CA VAL A 231 -7.46 -19.59 -11.40
C VAL A 231 -7.71 -18.79 -10.12
N GLY A 232 -8.40 -17.66 -10.26
CA GLY A 232 -8.98 -16.94 -9.13
C GLY A 232 -8.06 -15.92 -8.48
N VAL A 233 -7.01 -15.47 -9.19
CA VAL A 233 -6.21 -14.33 -8.76
C VAL A 233 -7.06 -13.06 -8.82
N ALA A 234 -7.13 -12.33 -7.72
CA ALA A 234 -7.92 -11.12 -7.59
C ALA A 234 -7.30 -10.16 -6.58
N ALA A 235 -7.61 -8.88 -6.74
CA ALA A 235 -7.17 -7.84 -5.83
C ALA A 235 -8.27 -6.80 -5.62
N SER A 236 -8.15 -6.05 -4.53
CA SER A 236 -8.92 -4.82 -4.36
C SER A 236 -8.03 -3.73 -3.80
N ALA A 237 -8.39 -2.48 -4.09
CA ALA A 237 -7.65 -1.30 -3.66
C ALA A 237 -8.59 -0.17 -3.27
N ILE A 238 -8.09 0.76 -2.46
CA ILE A 238 -8.78 1.99 -2.09
C ILE A 238 -7.85 3.18 -2.34
N CYS A 239 -8.42 4.33 -2.69
CA CYS A 239 -7.66 5.56 -2.85
C CYS A 239 -8.07 6.60 -1.81
N ILE A 240 -7.13 7.43 -1.38
CA ILE A 240 -7.38 8.57 -0.47
C ILE A 240 -6.76 9.83 -1.07
N LYS A 241 -7.33 11.01 -0.76
CA LYS A 241 -6.72 12.27 -1.21
C LYS A 241 -5.44 12.55 -0.46
N GLN A 242 -4.40 13.03 -1.16
CA GLN A 242 -3.10 13.31 -0.53
C GLN A 242 -3.18 14.42 0.53
N ASP A 243 -3.98 15.46 0.27
CA ASP A 243 -4.21 16.57 1.19
C ASP A 243 -4.95 16.17 2.48
N SER A 244 -5.66 15.04 2.45
CA SER A 244 -6.39 14.50 3.59
C SER A 244 -5.55 13.70 4.58
N ILE A 245 -4.29 13.42 4.26
CA ILE A 245 -3.41 12.55 5.05
C ILE A 245 -2.78 13.31 6.24
N GLY A 246 -2.67 12.68 7.41
CA GLY A 246 -1.84 13.14 8.54
C GLY A 246 -2.43 14.29 9.37
N VAL A 247 -3.73 14.53 9.25
CA VAL A 247 -4.43 15.70 9.82
C VAL A 247 -5.00 15.39 11.19
#